data_AF-A0A2X0I644-F1
#
_entry.id   AF-A0A2X0I644-F1
#
_cell.length_a   1.000
_cell.length_b   1.000
_cell.length_c   1.000
_cell.angle_alpha   90.00
_cell.angle_beta   90.00
_cell.angle_gamma   90.00
#
_symmetry.space_group_name_H-M   'P 1'
#
loop_
_entity.id
_entity.type
_entity.pdbx_description
1 polymer ?
#
loop_
_entity_poly.entity_id
_entity_poly.type
_entity_poly.pdbx_seq_one_letter_code
_entity_poly.pdbx_strand_id
1 'polypeptide(L)'
;WLTGAAGGVVVDPADRITLDESVTMAFLVVFESMTPAERVAFVLHDVFRYPFAEVAEIVGRSPAACRQLASSARRRITAARAEASPDAARQASVVRRFKTAWDAQDIEALLSLLDPSATAISDGGGRAVAHLLPIEGAEQIVALYLTIARLAPTRTLLERTVNGLPGLAFESEGRIETVFAFEVSDDDRITRIWAVRNPDKLRPWQAS
;
A
#
# COMPACT_ATOMS: atom_id res chain seq x y z
N TRP A 1 -21.86 -37.94 17.22
CA TRP A 1 -20.67 -38.81 17.33
C TRP A 1 -20.57 -39.60 16.02
N LEU A 2 -19.56 -39.56 15.14
CA LEU A 2 -18.23 -38.92 15.07
C LEU A 2 -17.76 -38.92 13.59
N THR A 3 -16.99 -37.87 13.21
CA THR A 3 -15.84 -37.80 12.25
C THR A 3 -16.03 -38.15 10.76
N GLY A 4 -15.58 -37.39 9.76
CA GLY A 4 -14.57 -36.33 9.70
C GLY A 4 -13.23 -36.87 9.18
N ALA A 5 -12.95 -36.74 7.89
CA ALA A 5 -11.63 -36.97 7.29
C ALA A 5 -11.20 -35.73 6.49
N ALA A 6 -10.18 -35.06 7.02
CA ALA A 6 -9.57 -33.86 6.45
C ALA A 6 -8.63 -34.24 5.31
N GLY A 7 -8.89 -33.72 4.11
CA GLY A 7 -7.89 -33.62 3.05
C GLY A 7 -6.97 -32.45 3.38
N GLY A 8 -5.74 -32.76 3.80
CA GLY A 8 -4.71 -31.76 4.03
C GLY A 8 -4.33 -31.09 2.71
N VAL A 9 -4.71 -29.82 2.57
CA VAL A 9 -4.12 -28.95 1.56
C VAL A 9 -2.69 -28.68 2.01
N VAL A 10 -1.74 -29.41 1.42
CA VAL A 10 -0.32 -29.10 1.49
C VAL A 10 -0.15 -27.81 0.71
N VAL A 11 -0.05 -26.69 1.42
CA VAL A 11 0.27 -25.39 0.83
C VAL A 11 1.74 -25.41 0.40
N ASP A 12 1.99 -25.15 -0.87
CA ASP A 12 3.30 -25.10 -1.50
C ASP A 12 4.15 -23.98 -0.86
N PRO A 13 5.41 -24.23 -0.46
CA PRO A 13 6.31 -23.18 0.03
C PRO A 13 6.58 -22.04 -0.98
N ALA A 14 6.29 -22.23 -2.27
CA ALA A 14 6.34 -21.17 -3.27
C ALA A 14 5.21 -20.13 -3.11
N ASP A 15 4.04 -20.52 -2.56
CA ASP A 15 2.94 -19.59 -2.26
C ASP A 15 3.21 -18.72 -1.01
N ARG A 16 4.33 -18.96 -0.30
CA ARG A 16 4.79 -18.08 0.79
C ARG A 16 5.66 -16.92 0.30
N ILE A 17 6.07 -16.90 -0.98
CA ILE A 17 7.06 -15.96 -1.49
C ILE A 17 6.43 -14.86 -2.35
N THR A 18 5.17 -15.00 -2.80
CA THR A 18 4.38 -13.93 -3.45
C THR A 18 3.61 -13.03 -2.47
N LEU A 19 4.07 -12.97 -1.22
CA LEU A 19 3.43 -12.25 -0.11
C LEU A 19 4.25 -11.03 0.34
N ASP A 20 5.02 -10.42 -0.56
CA ASP A 20 6.13 -9.53 -0.14
C ASP A 20 5.89 -8.02 -0.32
N GLU A 21 4.83 -7.57 -1.00
CA GLU A 21 4.64 -6.12 -1.23
C GLU A 21 3.39 -5.52 -0.55
N SER A 22 2.28 -6.27 -0.46
CA SER A 22 1.04 -5.90 0.27
C SER A 22 1.18 -5.86 1.78
N VAL A 23 2.31 -6.36 2.26
CA VAL A 23 2.71 -6.38 3.65
C VAL A 23 3.27 -5.02 4.09
N THR A 24 3.84 -4.20 3.20
CA THR A 24 4.67 -3.06 3.64
C THR A 24 3.86 -1.88 4.21
N MET A 25 2.71 -1.50 3.66
CA MET A 25 1.87 -0.45 4.27
C MET A 25 0.99 -0.97 5.39
N ALA A 26 0.41 -2.16 5.25
CA ALA A 26 -0.34 -2.80 6.32
C ALA A 26 0.52 -3.00 7.58
N PHE A 27 1.81 -3.36 7.43
CA PHE A 27 2.72 -3.46 8.57
C PHE A 27 3.07 -2.10 9.18
N LEU A 28 3.23 -1.04 8.37
CA LEU A 28 3.51 0.30 8.90
C LEU A 28 2.33 0.84 9.72
N VAL A 29 1.10 0.77 9.19
CA VAL A 29 -0.13 1.18 9.90
C VAL A 29 -0.35 0.32 11.16
N VAL A 30 -0.12 -0.99 11.04
CA VAL A 30 -0.22 -1.88 12.20
C VAL A 30 0.83 -1.56 13.26
N PHE A 31 2.06 -1.22 12.88
CA PHE A 31 3.08 -0.83 13.84
C PHE A 31 2.78 0.51 14.52
N GLU A 32 2.14 1.46 13.84
CA GLU A 32 1.65 2.72 14.45
C GLU A 32 0.57 2.47 15.51
N SER A 33 -0.26 1.44 15.33
CA SER A 33 -1.30 1.05 16.30
C SER A 33 -0.80 0.24 17.51
N MET A 34 0.48 -0.14 17.53
CA MET A 34 1.10 -0.94 18.60
C MET A 34 1.84 -0.06 19.61
N THR A 35 1.85 -0.52 20.86
CA THR A 35 2.81 0.01 21.82
C THR A 35 4.25 -0.38 21.45
N PRO A 36 5.28 0.41 21.85
CA PRO A 36 6.68 0.04 21.61
C PRO A 36 7.03 -1.37 22.10
N ALA A 37 6.47 -1.77 23.25
CA ALA A 37 6.70 -3.09 23.83
C ALA A 37 6.07 -4.23 23.01
N GLU A 38 4.88 -4.01 22.41
CA GLU A 38 4.26 -4.98 21.49
C GLU A 38 5.10 -5.17 20.22
N ARG A 39 5.60 -4.06 19.66
CA ARG A 39 6.45 -4.08 18.48
C ARG A 39 7.74 -4.86 18.71
N VAL A 40 8.47 -4.55 19.79
CA VAL A 40 9.73 -5.23 20.12
C VAL A 40 9.50 -6.70 20.42
N ALA A 41 8.47 -7.04 21.20
CA ALA A 41 8.16 -8.42 21.53
C ALA A 41 7.79 -9.25 20.28
N PHE A 42 7.02 -8.68 19.36
CA PHE A 42 6.67 -9.33 18.10
C PHE A 42 7.88 -9.49 17.17
N VAL A 43 8.65 -8.43 16.94
CA VAL A 43 9.78 -8.48 16.00
C VAL A 43 10.84 -9.49 16.47
N LEU A 44 11.24 -9.44 17.74
CA LEU A 44 12.26 -10.35 18.25
C LEU A 44 11.79 -11.81 18.25
N HIS A 45 10.54 -12.08 18.63
CA HIS A 45 10.05 -13.45 18.72
C HIS A 45 9.55 -14.02 17.38
N ASP A 46 8.73 -13.28 16.64
CA ASP A 46 8.05 -13.79 15.44
C ASP A 46 8.92 -13.66 14.18
N VAL A 47 9.75 -12.61 14.08
CA VAL A 47 10.65 -12.39 12.94
C VAL A 47 12.02 -13.02 13.20
N PHE A 48 12.64 -12.65 14.31
CA PHE A 48 14.00 -13.11 14.65
C PHE A 48 14.05 -14.43 15.43
N ARG A 49 12.89 -15.00 15.79
CA ARG A 49 12.78 -16.32 16.43
C ARG A 49 13.43 -16.44 17.81
N TYR A 50 13.62 -15.34 18.52
CA TYR A 50 14.13 -15.35 19.90
C TYR A 50 13.12 -15.98 20.86
N PRO A 51 13.55 -16.78 21.86
CA PRO A 51 12.66 -17.29 22.88
C PRO A 51 12.16 -16.17 23.81
N PHE A 52 10.95 -16.29 24.35
CA PHE A 52 10.35 -15.26 25.22
C PHE A 52 11.14 -14.96 26.50
N ALA A 53 12.05 -15.84 26.91
CA ALA A 53 12.96 -15.59 28.01
C ALA A 53 13.98 -14.49 27.66
N GLU A 54 14.58 -14.53 26.49
CA GLU A 54 15.52 -13.51 26.01
C GLU A 54 14.81 -12.21 25.66
N VAL A 55 13.61 -12.30 25.07
CA VAL A 55 12.77 -11.12 24.79
C VAL A 55 12.37 -10.40 26.09
N ALA A 56 12.15 -11.14 27.18
CA ALA A 56 11.81 -10.58 28.48
C ALA A 56 12.92 -9.73 29.07
N GLU A 57 14.19 -10.14 28.90
CA GLU A 57 15.35 -9.36 29.32
C GLU A 57 15.44 -8.02 28.58
N ILE A 58 15.15 -8.03 27.28
CA ILE A 58 15.20 -6.82 26.43
C ILE A 58 14.03 -5.87 26.71
N VAL A 59 12.81 -6.41 26.83
CA VAL A 59 11.58 -5.62 27.03
C VAL A 59 11.41 -5.17 28.48
N GLY A 60 12.18 -5.72 29.43
CA GLY A 60 12.09 -5.41 30.86
C GLY A 60 10.79 -5.90 31.49
N ARG A 61 10.29 -7.07 31.06
CA ARG A 61 9.02 -7.66 31.52
C ARG A 61 9.14 -9.17 31.72
N SER A 62 8.14 -9.80 32.33
CA SER A 62 8.14 -11.27 32.45
C SER A 62 7.94 -11.96 31.09
N PRO A 63 8.45 -13.20 30.90
CA PRO A 63 8.20 -13.96 29.67
C PRO A 63 6.70 -14.16 29.37
N ALA A 64 5.87 -14.24 30.41
CA ALA A 64 4.42 -14.30 30.27
C ALA A 64 3.82 -13.00 29.71
N ALA A 65 4.30 -11.84 30.18
CA ALA A 65 3.90 -10.55 29.65
C ALA A 65 4.35 -10.37 28.19
N CYS A 66 5.57 -10.82 27.84
CA CYS A 66 6.04 -10.78 26.44
C CYS A 66 5.20 -11.67 25.51
N ARG A 67 4.73 -12.84 25.98
CA ARG A 67 3.75 -13.67 25.25
C ARG A 67 2.45 -12.93 24.99
N GLN A 68 1.92 -12.23 26.00
CA GLN A 68 0.70 -11.43 25.83
C GLN A 68 0.92 -10.28 24.84
N LEU A 69 2.05 -9.59 24.91
CA LEU A 69 2.42 -8.52 23.98
C LEU A 69 2.50 -9.03 22.53
N ALA A 70 3.22 -10.13 22.29
CA ALA A 70 3.31 -10.74 20.96
C ALA A 70 1.96 -11.25 20.45
N SER A 71 1.14 -11.87 21.32
CA SER A 71 -0.22 -12.27 20.96
C SER A 71 -1.11 -11.06 20.60
N SER A 72 -0.96 -9.96 21.33
CA SER A 72 -1.68 -8.71 21.09
C SER A 72 -1.28 -8.06 19.77
N ALA A 73 0.02 -8.08 19.45
CA ALA A 73 0.55 -7.67 18.16
C ALA A 73 -0.01 -8.53 17.01
N ARG A 74 -0.01 -9.86 17.14
CA ARG A 74 -0.58 -10.78 16.13
C ARG A 74 -2.04 -10.48 15.85
N ARG A 75 -2.86 -10.29 16.89
CA ARG A 75 -4.28 -9.95 16.72
C ARG A 75 -4.47 -8.68 15.88
N ARG A 76 -3.65 -7.65 16.09
CA ARG A 76 -3.70 -6.41 15.29
C ARG A 76 -3.27 -6.65 13.84
N ILE A 77 -2.22 -7.44 13.61
CA ILE A 77 -1.78 -7.81 12.26
C ILE A 77 -2.88 -8.60 11.53
N THR A 78 -3.50 -9.56 12.21
CA THR A 78 -4.60 -10.35 11.64
C THR A 78 -5.81 -9.49 11.32
N ALA A 79 -6.19 -8.54 12.19
CA ALA A 79 -7.29 -7.61 11.94
C ALA A 79 -7.02 -6.74 10.70
N ALA A 80 -5.84 -6.12 10.61
CA ALA A 80 -5.48 -5.30 9.46
C ALA A 80 -5.39 -6.09 8.15
N ARG A 81 -4.94 -7.35 8.19
CA ARG A 81 -4.97 -8.25 7.02
C ARG A 81 -6.38 -8.61 6.58
N ALA A 82 -7.30 -8.78 7.53
CA ALA A 82 -8.70 -9.11 7.24
C ALA A 82 -9.44 -7.92 6.60
N GLU A 83 -9.13 -6.69 7.05
CA GLU A 83 -9.65 -5.46 6.45
C GLU A 83 -9.15 -5.25 5.01
N ALA A 84 -7.90 -5.63 4.71
CA ALA A 84 -7.30 -5.42 3.40
C ALA A 84 -7.87 -6.30 2.26
N SER A 85 -8.51 -7.45 2.53
CA SER A 85 -8.74 -8.47 1.49
C SER A 85 -9.95 -8.24 0.56
N PRO A 86 -11.15 -7.88 1.05
CA PRO A 86 -12.27 -7.46 0.18
C PRO A 86 -12.07 -6.04 -0.38
N ASP A 87 -11.40 -5.18 0.38
CA ASP A 87 -11.14 -3.79 0.04
C ASP A 87 -10.13 -3.66 -1.12
N ALA A 88 -9.11 -4.51 -1.18
CA ALA A 88 -8.15 -4.49 -2.28
C ALA A 88 -8.77 -4.80 -3.66
N ALA A 89 -9.75 -5.70 -3.75
CA ALA A 89 -10.43 -5.99 -5.02
C ALA A 89 -11.32 -4.82 -5.47
N ARG A 90 -12.00 -4.17 -4.51
CA ARG A 90 -12.78 -2.96 -4.73
C ARG A 90 -11.87 -1.80 -5.20
N GLN A 91 -10.80 -1.54 -4.46
CA GLN A 91 -9.80 -0.54 -4.81
C GLN A 91 -9.16 -0.81 -6.18
N ALA A 92 -8.90 -2.07 -6.54
CA ALA A 92 -8.34 -2.43 -7.85
C ALA A 92 -9.29 -2.03 -8.99
N SER A 93 -10.60 -2.22 -8.79
CA SER A 93 -11.63 -1.78 -9.75
C SER A 93 -11.62 -0.26 -9.92
N VAL A 94 -11.57 0.49 -8.82
CA VAL A 94 -11.52 1.96 -8.84
C VAL A 94 -10.26 2.47 -9.54
N VAL A 95 -9.09 1.91 -9.20
CA VAL A 95 -7.80 2.27 -9.81
C VAL A 95 -7.77 1.96 -11.30
N ARG A 96 -8.35 0.83 -11.74
CA ARG A 96 -8.46 0.48 -13.17
C ARG A 96 -9.41 1.41 -13.93
N ARG A 97 -10.54 1.78 -13.33
CA ARG A 97 -11.46 2.77 -13.90
C ARG A 97 -10.78 4.13 -14.04
N PHE A 98 -10.04 4.54 -13.02
CA PHE A 98 -9.26 5.78 -13.03
C PHE A 98 -8.19 5.77 -14.12
N LYS A 99 -7.43 4.67 -14.23
CA LYS A 99 -6.47 4.47 -15.33
C LYS A 99 -7.13 4.62 -16.70
N THR A 100 -8.24 3.90 -16.92
CA THR A 100 -8.97 3.91 -18.19
C THR A 100 -9.45 5.32 -18.53
N ALA A 101 -10.01 6.04 -17.56
CA ALA A 101 -10.46 7.41 -17.74
C ALA A 101 -9.30 8.37 -18.02
N TRP A 102 -8.15 8.19 -17.35
CA TRP A 102 -6.96 9.01 -17.58
C TRP A 102 -6.38 8.77 -18.97
N ASP A 103 -6.21 7.51 -19.38
CA ASP A 103 -5.72 7.13 -20.71
C ASP A 103 -6.65 7.68 -21.81
N ALA A 104 -7.96 7.64 -21.59
CA ALA A 104 -8.98 8.19 -22.50
C ALA A 104 -9.10 9.73 -22.42
N GLN A 105 -8.43 10.38 -21.46
CA GLN A 105 -8.57 11.80 -21.15
C GLN A 105 -10.03 12.22 -20.88
N ASP A 106 -10.82 11.31 -20.30
CA ASP A 106 -12.23 11.50 -19.99
C ASP A 106 -12.40 12.26 -18.66
N ILE A 107 -12.70 13.55 -18.79
CA ILE A 107 -12.82 14.49 -17.67
C ILE A 107 -13.98 14.09 -16.75
N GLU A 108 -15.13 13.73 -17.31
CA GLU A 108 -16.33 13.42 -16.55
C GLU A 108 -16.13 12.13 -15.76
N ALA A 109 -15.55 11.11 -16.39
CA ALA A 109 -15.23 9.86 -15.71
C ALA A 109 -14.21 10.06 -14.58
N LEU A 110 -13.16 10.86 -14.79
CA LEU A 110 -12.19 11.19 -13.75
C LEU A 110 -12.82 11.93 -12.57
N LEU A 111 -13.63 12.97 -12.84
CA LEU A 111 -14.34 13.70 -11.79
C LEU A 111 -15.30 12.80 -11.01
N SER A 112 -15.98 11.86 -11.69
CA SER A 112 -16.90 10.92 -11.05
C SER A 112 -16.21 9.97 -10.06
N LEU A 113 -14.92 9.71 -10.24
CA LEU A 113 -14.10 8.82 -9.41
C LEU A 113 -13.40 9.52 -8.26
N LEU A 114 -13.32 10.85 -8.26
CA LEU A 114 -12.68 11.63 -7.20
C LEU A 114 -13.72 12.08 -6.17
N ASP A 115 -13.30 12.15 -4.91
CA ASP A 115 -14.01 12.95 -3.92
C ASP A 115 -13.87 14.44 -4.27
N PRO A 116 -14.92 15.28 -4.16
CA PRO A 116 -14.83 16.70 -4.46
C PRO A 116 -13.72 17.43 -3.69
N SER A 117 -13.39 16.96 -2.48
CA SER A 117 -12.33 17.46 -1.61
C SER A 117 -11.04 16.64 -1.67
N ALA A 118 -10.89 15.78 -2.68
CA ALA A 118 -9.71 14.94 -2.84
C ALA A 118 -8.42 15.76 -2.85
N THR A 119 -7.33 15.15 -2.37
CA THR A 119 -6.01 15.79 -2.33
C THR A 119 -4.98 15.00 -3.12
N ALA A 120 -4.12 15.68 -3.86
CA ALA A 120 -2.97 15.08 -4.53
C ALA A 120 -1.67 15.65 -3.99
N ILE A 121 -0.78 14.77 -3.53
CA ILE A 121 0.53 15.13 -2.97
C ILE A 121 1.61 14.53 -3.86
N SER A 122 2.63 15.33 -4.20
CA SER A 122 3.75 14.88 -5.01
C SER A 122 5.05 14.90 -4.20
N ASP A 123 5.86 13.84 -4.28
CA ASP A 123 7.21 13.83 -3.72
C ASP A 123 8.24 13.74 -4.84
N GLY A 124 8.90 14.86 -5.12
CA GLY A 124 10.03 14.92 -6.04
C GLY A 124 11.40 14.79 -5.38
N GLY A 125 11.48 14.77 -4.05
CA GLY A 125 12.75 14.73 -3.30
C GLY A 125 13.70 15.90 -3.56
N GLY A 126 13.18 17.02 -4.08
CA GLY A 126 13.99 18.16 -4.56
C GLY A 126 14.78 17.89 -5.85
N ARG A 127 14.60 16.72 -6.49
CA ARG A 127 15.35 16.28 -7.68
C ARG A 127 14.49 16.06 -8.91
N ALA A 128 13.19 15.87 -8.72
CA ALA A 128 12.18 15.83 -9.77
C ALA A 128 11.16 16.95 -9.58
N VAL A 129 10.62 17.46 -10.68
CA VAL A 129 9.53 18.45 -10.64
C VAL A 129 8.35 17.84 -9.91
N ALA A 130 7.93 18.45 -8.81
CA ALA A 130 6.78 18.03 -8.04
C ALA A 130 6.08 19.29 -7.51
N HIS A 131 4.78 19.17 -7.26
CA HIS A 131 4.06 20.24 -6.58
C HIS A 131 4.58 20.37 -5.16
N LEU A 132 5.05 21.58 -4.80
CA LEU A 132 5.58 21.89 -3.48
C LEU A 132 4.50 21.89 -2.39
N LEU A 133 3.24 22.10 -2.81
CA LEU A 133 2.07 22.10 -1.95
C LEU A 133 1.08 21.02 -2.43
N PRO A 134 0.29 20.44 -1.52
CA PRO A 134 -0.85 19.61 -1.89
C PRO A 134 -1.79 20.35 -2.83
N ILE A 135 -2.31 19.63 -3.80
CA ILE A 135 -3.39 20.10 -4.66
C ILE A 135 -4.68 19.63 -4.03
N GLU A 136 -5.60 20.55 -3.79
CA GLU A 136 -6.90 20.28 -3.17
C GLU A 136 -8.00 20.47 -4.22
N GLY A 137 -8.93 19.52 -4.25
CA GLY A 137 -10.10 19.56 -5.11
C GLY A 137 -9.99 18.68 -6.35
N ALA A 138 -11.08 17.96 -6.66
CA ALA A 138 -11.14 17.05 -7.80
C ALA A 138 -10.84 17.76 -9.13
N GLU A 139 -11.40 18.96 -9.35
CA GLU A 139 -11.22 19.72 -10.59
C GLU A 139 -9.76 20.10 -10.84
N GLN A 140 -9.07 20.57 -9.80
CA GLN A 140 -7.67 20.98 -9.85
C GLN A 140 -6.76 19.77 -10.14
N ILE A 141 -7.06 18.63 -9.51
CA ILE A 141 -6.34 17.36 -9.73
C ILE A 141 -6.52 16.91 -11.19
N VAL A 142 -7.76 16.88 -11.69
CA VAL A 142 -8.06 16.46 -13.07
C VAL A 142 -7.41 17.38 -14.09
N ALA A 143 -7.51 18.71 -13.91
CA ALA A 143 -6.89 19.67 -14.81
C ALA A 143 -5.37 19.47 -14.93
N LEU A 144 -4.70 19.23 -13.81
CA LEU A 144 -3.27 18.92 -13.80
C LEU A 144 -2.98 17.60 -14.52
N TYR A 145 -3.70 16.53 -14.19
CA TYR A 145 -3.39 15.19 -14.69
C TYR A 145 -3.63 15.07 -16.19
N LEU A 146 -4.64 15.78 -16.72
CA LEU A 146 -4.84 15.93 -18.16
C LEU A 146 -3.72 16.74 -18.82
N THR A 147 -3.23 17.79 -18.16
CA THR A 147 -2.05 18.54 -18.64
C THR A 147 -0.83 17.63 -18.71
N ILE A 148 -0.58 16.80 -17.69
CA ILE A 148 0.51 15.81 -17.68
C ILE A 148 0.36 14.80 -18.82
N ALA A 149 -0.84 14.25 -19.04
CA ALA A 149 -1.11 13.32 -20.14
C ALA A 149 -0.82 13.94 -21.51
N ARG A 150 -1.18 15.21 -21.72
CA ARG A 150 -0.92 15.93 -22.98
C ARG A 150 0.56 16.22 -23.22
N LEU A 151 1.30 16.54 -22.16
CA LEU A 151 2.72 16.90 -22.25
C LEU A 151 3.66 15.69 -22.37
N ALA A 152 3.17 14.48 -22.13
CA ALA A 152 3.99 13.27 -22.12
C ALA A 152 3.29 12.08 -22.79
N PRO A 153 2.97 12.18 -24.11
CA PRO A 153 2.17 11.18 -24.82
C PRO A 153 2.88 9.83 -25.00
N THR A 154 4.20 9.77 -24.81
CA THR A 154 4.99 8.54 -24.91
C THR A 154 5.05 7.74 -23.61
N ARG A 155 4.42 8.22 -22.54
CA ARG A 155 4.36 7.50 -21.27
C ARG A 155 3.28 6.44 -21.30
N THR A 156 3.59 5.26 -20.77
CA THR A 156 2.61 4.20 -20.56
C THR A 156 2.21 4.20 -19.09
N LEU A 157 0.91 4.27 -18.82
CA LEU A 157 0.37 4.08 -17.47
C LEU A 157 0.15 2.59 -17.22
N LEU A 158 0.74 2.05 -16.16
CA LEU A 158 0.73 0.62 -15.83
C LEU A 158 0.03 0.38 -14.50
N GLU A 159 -0.78 -0.68 -14.42
CA GLU A 159 -1.27 -1.19 -13.12
C GLU A 159 -0.11 -1.86 -12.37
N ARG A 160 0.08 -1.48 -11.12
CA ARG A 160 1.14 -2.01 -10.24
C ARG A 160 0.64 -2.17 -8.81
N THR A 161 1.29 -3.08 -8.12
CA THR A 161 1.15 -3.31 -6.68
C THR A 161 2.00 -2.26 -5.97
N VAL A 162 1.37 -1.25 -5.33
CA VAL A 162 2.07 -0.17 -4.63
C VAL A 162 1.86 -0.34 -3.14
N ASN A 163 2.93 -0.74 -2.43
CA ASN A 163 2.83 -1.21 -1.04
C ASN A 163 1.72 -2.27 -0.85
N GLY A 164 1.58 -3.08 -1.89
CA GLY A 164 0.51 -4.00 -2.23
C GLY A 164 -0.91 -3.67 -1.86
N LEU A 165 -1.23 -2.41 -2.06
CA LEU A 165 -2.53 -2.04 -2.59
C LEU A 165 -2.42 -1.81 -4.11
N PRO A 166 -3.55 -1.85 -4.83
CA PRO A 166 -3.59 -1.45 -6.23
C PRO A 166 -3.15 0.01 -6.40
N GLY A 167 -2.24 0.22 -7.34
CA GLY A 167 -1.76 1.54 -7.71
C GLY A 167 -1.36 1.60 -9.18
N LEU A 168 -0.74 2.71 -9.57
CA LEU A 168 -0.33 2.95 -10.94
C LEU A 168 1.13 3.37 -11.02
N ALA A 169 1.76 3.18 -12.17
CA ALA A 169 3.08 3.72 -12.45
C ALA A 169 3.15 4.28 -13.88
N PHE A 170 3.79 5.43 -14.05
CA PHE A 170 4.17 5.92 -15.37
C PHE A 170 5.53 5.35 -15.74
N GLU A 171 5.55 4.66 -16.87
CA GLU A 171 6.76 4.19 -17.53
C GLU A 171 7.07 5.07 -18.75
N SER A 172 8.34 5.45 -18.90
CA SER A 172 8.86 6.07 -20.12
C SER A 172 10.19 5.42 -20.48
N GLU A 173 10.33 4.96 -21.73
CA GLU A 173 11.56 4.31 -22.22
C GLU A 173 12.03 3.14 -21.32
N GLY A 174 11.09 2.34 -20.82
CA GLY A 174 11.40 1.21 -19.92
C GLY A 174 11.82 1.61 -18.51
N ARG A 175 11.62 2.88 -18.11
CA ARG A 175 11.93 3.38 -16.77
C ARG A 175 10.69 3.91 -16.07
N ILE A 176 10.51 3.53 -14.81
CA ILE A 176 9.42 4.07 -13.99
C ILE A 176 9.80 5.48 -13.53
N GLU A 177 9.05 6.49 -13.99
CA GLU A 177 9.28 7.90 -13.65
C GLU A 177 8.40 8.38 -12.50
N THR A 178 7.26 7.72 -12.28
CA THR A 178 6.30 8.10 -11.24
C THR A 178 5.52 6.89 -10.78
N VAL A 179 5.31 6.79 -9.48
CA VAL A 179 4.44 5.78 -8.86
C VAL A 179 3.29 6.49 -8.15
N PHE A 180 2.07 6.00 -8.33
CA PHE A 180 0.84 6.53 -7.75
C PHE A 180 0.25 5.54 -6.75
N ALA A 181 0.08 5.99 -5.51
CA ALA A 181 -0.74 5.32 -4.52
C ALA A 181 -2.06 6.06 -4.34
N PHE A 182 -3.10 5.33 -3.94
CA PHE A 182 -4.46 5.85 -3.81
C PHE A 182 -5.03 5.51 -2.45
N GLU A 183 -5.78 6.45 -1.88
CA GLU A 183 -6.74 6.20 -0.81
C GLU A 183 -8.13 6.24 -1.42
N VAL A 184 -8.91 5.19 -1.17
CA VAL A 184 -10.28 5.02 -1.69
C VAL A 184 -11.23 4.92 -0.52
N SER A 185 -12.28 5.72 -0.53
CA SER A 185 -13.35 5.71 0.46
C SER A 185 -14.34 4.58 0.22
N ASP A 186 -15.25 4.37 1.18
CA ASP A 186 -16.19 3.26 1.12
C ASP A 186 -17.22 3.36 -0.02
N ASP A 187 -17.44 4.56 -0.55
CA ASP A 187 -18.31 4.86 -1.70
C ASP A 187 -17.57 4.84 -3.05
N ASP A 188 -16.41 4.18 -3.12
CA ASP A 188 -15.60 4.01 -4.34
C ASP A 188 -15.06 5.33 -4.93
N ARG A 189 -14.82 6.34 -4.08
CA ARG A 189 -14.17 7.60 -4.47
C ARG A 189 -12.72 7.66 -4.02
N ILE A 190 -11.87 8.24 -4.85
CA ILE A 190 -10.48 8.51 -4.51
C ILE A 190 -10.44 9.79 -3.68
N THR A 191 -9.99 9.69 -2.43
CA THR A 191 -9.86 10.81 -1.49
C THR A 191 -8.44 11.37 -1.45
N ARG A 192 -7.42 10.52 -1.69
CA ARG A 192 -6.02 10.94 -1.78
C ARG A 192 -5.27 10.25 -2.90
N ILE A 193 -4.38 11.00 -3.52
CA ILE A 193 -3.40 10.50 -4.48
C ILE A 193 -2.00 10.92 -4.03
N TRP A 194 -1.08 9.95 -3.96
CA TRP A 194 0.33 10.23 -3.76
C TRP A 194 1.10 9.91 -5.02
N ALA A 195 1.76 10.92 -5.62
CA ALA A 195 2.61 10.77 -6.79
C ALA A 195 4.10 10.87 -6.39
N VAL A 196 4.78 9.73 -6.34
CA VAL A 196 6.21 9.66 -5.98
C VAL A 196 7.04 9.72 -7.25
N ARG A 197 7.83 10.80 -7.38
CA ARG A 197 8.78 11.05 -8.47
C ARG A 197 10.23 11.08 -8.01
N ASN A 198 10.46 11.03 -6.70
CA ASN A 198 11.78 11.06 -6.09
C ASN A 198 12.63 9.87 -6.57
N PRO A 199 13.72 10.11 -7.33
CA PRO A 199 14.50 9.03 -7.92
C PRO A 199 15.10 8.08 -6.88
N ASP A 200 15.41 8.56 -5.68
CA ASP A 200 15.93 7.70 -4.62
C ASP A 200 14.93 6.65 -4.18
N LYS A 201 13.64 7.01 -4.15
CA LYS A 201 12.52 6.13 -3.81
C LYS A 201 12.09 5.25 -4.98
N LEU A 202 12.39 5.65 -6.22
CA LEU A 202 12.06 4.91 -7.43
C LEU A 202 13.12 3.88 -7.84
N ARG A 203 14.27 3.81 -7.17
CA ARG A 203 15.31 2.80 -7.45
C ARG A 203 14.79 1.36 -7.47
N PRO A 204 13.96 0.90 -6.51
CA PRO A 204 13.42 -0.46 -6.52
C PRO A 204 12.51 -0.75 -7.72
N TRP A 205 11.91 0.28 -8.31
CA TRP A 205 10.94 0.18 -9.40
C TRP A 205 11.58 0.03 -10.79
N GLN A 206 12.91 0.14 -10.89
CA GLN A 206 13.63 0.00 -12.17
C GLN A 206 14.04 -1.44 -12.49
N ALA A 207 13.89 -2.36 -11.53
CA ALA A 207 14.47 -3.71 -11.59
C ALA A 207 13.44 -4.81 -11.88
N SER A 208 12.29 -4.49 -12.49
CA SER A 208 11.25 -5.46 -12.87
C SER A 208 11.08 -5.56 -14.37
#